data_AF-A0A7X3XL53-F1
#
_entry.id   AF-A0A7X3XL53-F1
#
_cell.length_a   1.000
_cell.length_b   1.000
_cell.length_c   1.000
_cell.angle_alpha   90.00
_cell.angle_beta   90.00
_cell.angle_gamma   90.00
#
_symmetry.space_group_name_H-M   'P 1'
#
loop_
_entity.id
_entity.type
_entity.pdbx_description
1 polymer ?
#
loop_
_entity_poly.entity_id
_entity_poly.type
_entity_poly.pdbx_seq_one_letter_code
_entity_poly.pdbx_strand_id
1 'polypeptide(L)'
;MSALYNKIHVMSSIAISKAKDLSDVDIVKHIADEHRAELGFHARQAYVDSLDKGELLIAKKEDQVVGFVRYHHRRDNRTTLYEIAIIPDVRSKGIGHQLIKALIADCQRVSSRCLRLSCPVELPANHFYEAVGFIRSTRRSRRGRSRPLYEWELPILPNRKLTFVASLTSVSADLKQLIQLWENEGPDRKPFDKCIITPLFIGRRSFDYVRYMHENWGIEVVFDSGGFFVQQGKISYDELFSRLLNFYLKHKWAQTYVLPDFVPTSRQTSEEVEERVHVTAAESVRFLKRLPTDLQSKALGVLQGHTPEHLKYCFDVYMNSGLKNIGFGSFDTTGVNAEINLLTTQTESRLVFVKDLMLRDFLDRKIVSPPNLHLFGVSSPNIINQFKGYLATSFDSSGWQRTAGFGNVYLPFIGRRNVSHKSTALTINKGMSAKEFYAECERTGHSCPFCMDFPRLQENRLVRMWHNAIVFCDMMEEIN
;
A
#
# COMPACT_ATOMS: atom_id res chain seq x y z
N MET A 1 -5.62 40.89 28.01
CA MET A 1 -6.23 39.54 27.95
C MET A 1 -5.17 38.51 27.59
N SER A 2 -4.15 38.36 28.45
CA SER A 2 -2.89 37.65 28.17
C SER A 2 -2.57 36.56 29.19
N ALA A 3 -3.56 35.79 29.64
CA ALA A 3 -3.33 34.74 30.65
C ALA A 3 -4.14 33.45 30.44
N LEU A 4 -4.86 33.31 29.32
CA LEU A 4 -5.74 32.15 29.07
C LEU A 4 -5.33 31.28 27.86
N TYR A 5 -4.20 31.57 27.22
CA TYR A 5 -3.74 30.88 26.00
C TYR A 5 -2.46 30.03 26.18
N ASN A 6 -2.12 29.64 27.41
CA ASN A 6 -0.99 28.76 27.73
C ASN A 6 -1.38 27.41 28.35
N LYS A 7 -2.62 26.94 28.07
CA LYS A 7 -3.02 25.54 28.30
C LYS A 7 -3.08 24.79 26.97
N ILE A 8 -1.99 24.85 26.20
CA ILE A 8 -1.68 23.73 25.30
C ILE A 8 -1.14 22.66 26.24
N HIS A 9 -1.92 21.59 26.44
CA HIS A 9 -1.42 20.38 27.09
C HIS A 9 -0.12 19.99 26.40
N VAL A 10 1.00 20.17 27.11
CA VAL A 10 2.21 19.39 26.87
C VAL A 10 1.77 17.95 27.07
N MET A 11 1.40 17.26 25.99
CA MET A 11 1.32 15.81 26.01
C MET A 11 2.73 15.35 26.35
N SER A 12 2.95 14.97 27.61
CA SER A 12 4.18 14.36 28.09
C SER A 12 4.59 13.27 27.08
N SER A 13 5.64 13.52 26.31
CA SER A 13 6.07 12.60 25.25
C SER A 13 6.55 11.29 25.86
N ILE A 14 6.10 10.16 25.30
CA ILE A 14 6.59 8.84 25.68
C ILE A 14 7.85 8.54 24.88
N ALA A 15 8.93 8.16 25.55
CA ALA A 15 10.17 7.73 24.93
C ALA A 15 10.33 6.21 25.03
N ILE A 16 10.61 5.53 23.92
CA ILE A 16 10.92 4.10 23.91
C ILE A 16 12.43 3.91 23.74
N SER A 17 13.03 3.08 24.59
CA SER A 17 14.47 2.77 24.51
C SER A 17 14.77 1.35 25.02
N LYS A 18 15.98 0.84 24.76
CA LYS A 18 16.47 -0.37 25.44
C LYS A 18 16.75 -0.03 26.91
N ALA A 19 16.47 -0.96 27.81
CA ALA A 19 16.91 -0.84 29.20
C ALA A 19 18.43 -0.70 29.27
N LYS A 20 18.92 0.14 30.19
CA LYS A 20 20.35 0.51 30.24
C LYS A 20 21.10 -0.14 31.38
N ASP A 21 20.44 -0.30 32.53
CA ASP A 21 21.08 -0.75 33.75
C ASP A 21 20.13 -1.54 34.65
N LEU A 22 20.65 -1.96 35.80
CA LEU A 22 19.91 -2.74 36.79
C LEU A 22 18.76 -1.96 37.44
N SER A 23 18.79 -0.63 37.45
CA SER A 23 17.70 0.18 38.01
C SER A 23 16.45 0.11 37.13
N ASP A 24 16.63 0.11 35.80
CA ASP A 24 15.53 -0.14 34.86
C ASP A 24 14.96 -1.56 35.09
N VAL A 25 15.81 -2.56 35.33
CA VAL A 25 15.39 -3.96 35.61
C VAL A 25 14.54 -4.06 36.88
N ASP A 26 14.91 -3.33 37.93
CA ASP A 26 14.18 -3.35 39.19
C ASP A 26 12.76 -2.76 39.03
N ILE A 27 12.63 -1.66 38.25
CA ILE A 27 11.32 -1.08 37.95
C ILE A 27 10.50 -2.00 37.05
N VAL A 28 11.10 -2.59 36.01
CA VAL A 28 10.44 -3.57 35.14
C VAL A 28 9.92 -4.76 35.95
N LYS A 29 10.74 -5.27 36.87
CA LYS A 29 10.38 -6.39 37.74
C LYS A 29 9.19 -6.03 38.64
N HIS A 30 9.17 -4.82 39.17
CA HIS A 30 8.06 -4.31 39.96
C HIS A 30 6.76 -4.28 39.15
N ILE A 31 6.80 -3.69 37.95
CA ILE A 31 5.65 -3.68 37.02
C ILE A 31 5.18 -5.11 36.72
N ALA A 32 6.11 -6.03 36.45
CA ALA A 32 5.77 -7.42 36.17
C ALA A 32 5.11 -8.14 37.36
N ASP A 33 5.53 -7.83 38.59
CA ASP A 33 4.91 -8.38 39.80
C ASP A 33 3.50 -7.86 40.03
N GLU A 34 3.23 -6.58 39.73
CA GLU A 34 1.87 -6.03 39.75
C GLU A 34 0.96 -6.74 38.73
N HIS A 35 1.54 -7.22 37.63
CA HIS A 35 0.85 -7.99 36.57
C HIS A 35 1.00 -9.53 36.71
N ARG A 36 1.39 -10.04 37.90
CA ARG A 36 1.66 -11.47 38.11
C ARG A 36 0.49 -12.40 37.74
N ALA A 37 -0.76 -11.97 37.91
CA ALA A 37 -1.93 -12.77 37.53
C ALA A 37 -2.02 -13.01 36.00
N GLU A 38 -1.51 -12.06 35.22
CA GLU A 38 -1.55 -12.07 33.75
C GLU A 38 -0.29 -12.73 33.18
N LEU A 39 0.89 -12.36 33.71
CA LEU A 39 2.20 -12.77 33.20
C LEU A 39 2.73 -14.05 33.85
N GLY A 40 2.30 -14.36 35.07
CA GLY A 40 2.90 -15.41 35.90
C GLY A 40 4.11 -14.92 36.70
N PHE A 41 4.79 -15.84 37.38
CA PHE A 41 5.98 -15.54 38.17
C PHE A 41 7.25 -15.71 37.34
N HIS A 42 8.05 -14.64 37.24
CA HIS A 42 9.36 -14.65 36.61
C HIS A 42 10.41 -14.13 37.59
N ALA A 43 11.53 -14.83 37.70
CA ALA A 43 12.64 -14.42 38.57
C ALA A 43 13.30 -13.14 38.04
N ARG A 44 13.83 -12.31 38.94
CA ARG A 44 14.59 -11.09 38.58
C ARG A 44 15.71 -11.38 37.57
N GLN A 45 16.39 -12.52 37.72
CA GLN A 45 17.47 -12.94 36.83
C GLN A 45 17.06 -12.99 35.35
N ALA A 46 15.81 -13.37 35.03
CA ALA A 46 15.35 -13.44 33.64
C ALA A 46 15.34 -12.06 32.95
N TYR A 47 15.12 -10.98 33.71
CA TYR A 47 15.15 -9.61 33.22
C TYR A 47 16.59 -9.10 33.09
N VAL A 48 17.47 -9.46 34.03
CA VAL A 48 18.91 -9.20 33.93
C VAL A 48 19.50 -9.86 32.67
N ASP A 49 19.20 -11.14 32.45
CA ASP A 49 19.65 -11.85 31.25
C ASP A 49 19.14 -11.21 29.95
N SER A 50 17.95 -10.57 29.98
CA SER A 50 17.37 -9.87 28.84
C SER A 50 18.01 -8.49 28.64
N LEU A 51 18.37 -7.79 29.72
CA LEU A 51 19.17 -6.57 29.68
C LEU A 51 20.52 -6.84 29.02
N ASP A 52 21.24 -7.87 29.48
CA ASP A 52 22.57 -8.22 28.98
C ASP A 52 22.59 -8.56 27.49
N LYS A 53 21.49 -9.15 26.99
CA LYS A 53 21.31 -9.45 25.55
C LYS A 53 20.77 -8.27 24.75
N GLY A 54 20.39 -7.17 25.40
CA GLY A 54 19.70 -6.05 24.77
C GLY A 54 18.30 -6.42 24.25
N GLU A 55 17.63 -7.37 24.89
CA GLU A 55 16.30 -7.91 24.55
C GLU A 55 15.20 -7.44 25.53
N LEU A 56 15.39 -6.25 26.10
CA LEU A 56 14.46 -5.58 27.00
C LEU A 56 14.24 -4.12 26.56
N LEU A 57 13.03 -3.80 26.13
CA LEU A 57 12.59 -2.45 25.80
C LEU A 57 11.76 -1.86 26.94
N ILE A 58 11.89 -0.56 27.16
CA ILE A 58 11.15 0.19 28.18
C ILE A 58 10.53 1.44 27.57
N ALA A 59 9.35 1.81 28.09
CA ALA A 59 8.66 3.06 27.81
C ALA A 59 8.84 4.00 29.00
N LYS A 60 9.36 5.20 28.75
CA LYS A 60 9.56 6.25 29.77
C LYS A 60 8.60 7.42 29.55
N LYS A 61 8.02 7.92 30.64
CA LYS A 61 7.22 9.15 30.71
C LYS A 61 7.86 10.01 31.80
N GLU A 62 8.37 11.19 31.43
CA GLU A 62 9.03 12.09 32.41
C GLU A 62 10.12 11.34 33.21
N ASP A 63 10.96 10.58 32.50
CA ASP A 63 12.02 9.69 33.02
C ASP A 63 11.58 8.47 33.86
N GLN A 64 10.30 8.37 34.21
CA GLN A 64 9.75 7.20 34.88
C GLN A 64 9.43 6.07 33.88
N VAL A 65 9.89 4.85 34.15
CA VAL A 65 9.49 3.67 33.37
C VAL A 65 8.02 3.33 33.68
N VAL A 66 7.18 3.34 32.63
CA VAL A 66 5.73 3.11 32.72
C VAL A 66 5.27 1.84 31.98
N GLY A 67 6.19 1.16 31.31
CA GLY A 67 5.90 -0.10 30.63
C GLY A 67 7.15 -0.71 30.01
N PHE A 68 7.06 -1.97 29.60
CA PHE A 68 8.19 -2.70 29.04
C PHE A 68 7.75 -3.79 28.06
N VAL A 69 8.72 -4.28 27.28
CA VAL A 69 8.63 -5.49 26.45
C VAL A 69 9.89 -6.32 26.64
N ARG A 70 9.71 -7.60 27.00
CA ARG A 70 10.77 -8.61 27.05
C ARG A 70 10.60 -9.58 25.89
N TYR A 71 11.66 -9.83 25.15
CA TYR A 71 11.63 -10.67 23.94
C TYR A 71 12.90 -11.50 23.80
N HIS A 72 12.97 -12.29 22.73
CA HIS A 72 14.18 -13.01 22.34
C HIS A 72 14.25 -13.24 20.84
N HIS A 73 15.41 -12.95 20.24
CA HIS A 73 15.71 -13.26 18.86
C HIS A 73 16.25 -14.69 18.73
N ARG A 74 15.47 -15.54 18.09
CA ARG A 74 15.81 -16.95 17.89
C ARG A 74 16.66 -17.12 16.63
N ARG A 75 17.47 -18.19 16.64
CA ARG A 75 18.32 -18.60 15.50
C ARG A 75 17.53 -19.03 14.25
N ASP A 76 16.22 -19.30 14.35
CA ASP A 76 15.36 -19.68 13.23
C ASP A 76 14.68 -18.47 12.54
N ASN A 77 15.28 -17.27 12.67
CA ASN A 77 14.79 -15.99 12.15
C ASN A 77 13.38 -15.63 12.65
N ARG A 78 13.13 -15.90 13.94
CA ARG A 78 11.89 -15.54 14.64
C ARG A 78 12.21 -14.76 15.89
N THR A 79 11.35 -13.82 16.24
CA THR A 79 11.39 -13.15 17.54
C THR A 79 10.25 -13.67 18.40
N THR A 80 10.51 -14.05 19.64
CA THR A 80 9.47 -14.38 20.61
C THR A 80 9.26 -13.21 21.55
N LEU A 81 8.06 -12.65 21.61
CA LEU A 81 7.65 -11.73 22.66
C LEU A 81 7.21 -12.56 23.85
N TYR A 82 7.94 -12.44 24.96
CA TYR A 82 7.63 -13.14 26.20
C TYR A 82 6.62 -12.37 27.02
N GLU A 83 6.88 -11.08 27.25
CA GLU A 83 6.06 -10.25 28.12
C GLU A 83 5.93 -8.84 27.53
N ILE A 84 4.76 -8.26 27.74
CA ILE A 84 4.49 -6.84 27.55
C ILE A 84 3.60 -6.39 28.70
N ALA A 85 3.96 -5.29 29.36
CA ALA A 85 3.17 -4.72 30.43
C ALA A 85 3.27 -3.20 30.43
N ILE A 86 2.18 -2.56 30.86
CA ILE A 86 2.05 -1.12 30.99
C ILE A 86 1.26 -0.88 32.27
N ILE A 87 1.76 0.02 33.11
CA ILE A 87 1.08 0.36 34.38
C ILE A 87 -0.34 0.85 34.09
N PRO A 88 -1.33 0.52 34.95
CA PRO A 88 -2.75 0.80 34.69
C PRO A 88 -3.07 2.24 34.27
N ASP A 89 -2.48 3.23 34.95
CA ASP A 89 -2.80 4.66 34.81
C ASP A 89 -2.49 5.26 33.44
N VAL A 90 -1.68 4.58 32.63
CA VAL A 90 -1.30 5.06 31.29
C VAL A 90 -1.66 4.07 30.17
N ARG A 91 -2.47 3.05 30.47
CA ARG A 91 -3.04 2.17 29.45
C ARG A 91 -3.95 2.94 28.49
N SER A 92 -4.15 2.37 27.30
CA SER A 92 -4.97 2.95 26.22
C SER A 92 -4.50 4.31 25.69
N LYS A 93 -3.30 4.78 26.07
CA LYS A 93 -2.65 6.00 25.56
C LYS A 93 -1.66 5.72 24.42
N GLY A 94 -1.77 4.57 23.74
CA GLY A 94 -0.91 4.19 22.62
C GLY A 94 0.49 3.65 22.97
N ILE A 95 0.86 3.58 24.26
CA ILE A 95 2.21 3.13 24.70
C ILE A 95 2.53 1.71 24.21
N GLY A 96 1.58 0.77 24.29
CA GLY A 96 1.78 -0.59 23.82
C GLY A 96 2.05 -0.67 22.32
N HIS A 97 1.36 0.16 21.52
CA HIS A 97 1.62 0.25 20.08
C HIS A 97 3.03 0.77 19.80
N GLN A 98 3.50 1.76 20.56
CA GLN A 98 4.86 2.30 20.42
C GLN A 98 5.93 1.26 20.80
N LEU A 99 5.70 0.49 21.86
CA LEU A 99 6.58 -0.61 22.27
C LEU A 99 6.67 -1.71 21.18
N ILE A 100 5.53 -2.14 20.63
CA ILE A 100 5.53 -3.12 19.53
C ILE A 100 6.20 -2.53 18.27
N LYS A 101 5.95 -1.26 17.93
CA LYS A 101 6.61 -0.59 16.80
C LYS A 101 8.13 -0.57 16.96
N ALA A 102 8.63 -0.28 18.17
CA ALA A 102 10.06 -0.33 18.46
C ALA A 102 10.62 -1.76 18.35
N LEU A 103 9.86 -2.77 18.80
CA LEU A 103 10.25 -4.17 18.64
C LEU A 103 10.26 -4.61 17.17
N ILE A 104 9.30 -4.18 16.35
CA ILE A 104 9.30 -4.42 14.90
C ILE A 104 10.58 -3.85 14.27
N ALA A 105 10.98 -2.63 14.64
CA ALA A 105 12.22 -2.03 14.15
C ALA A 105 13.47 -2.83 14.57
N ASP A 106 13.51 -3.37 15.80
CA ASP A 106 14.59 -4.26 16.24
C ASP A 106 14.58 -5.58 15.45
N CYS A 107 13.40 -6.16 15.23
CA CYS A 107 13.21 -7.36 14.41
C CYS A 107 13.71 -7.17 12.97
N GLN A 108 13.42 -6.02 12.36
CA GLN A 108 13.91 -5.68 11.02
C GLN A 108 15.45 -5.60 10.98
N ARG A 109 16.09 -5.02 11.99
CA ARG A 109 17.56 -4.94 12.08
C ARG A 109 18.23 -6.31 12.10
N VAL A 110 17.63 -7.29 12.78
CA VAL A 110 18.15 -8.67 12.83
C VAL A 110 17.56 -9.58 11.74
N SER A 111 16.83 -9.02 10.76
CA SER A 111 16.17 -9.79 9.69
C SER A 111 15.25 -10.91 10.21
N SER A 112 14.64 -10.71 11.38
CA SER A 112 13.60 -11.60 11.89
C SER A 112 12.39 -11.54 10.97
N ARG A 113 11.82 -12.69 10.66
CA ARG A 113 10.71 -12.82 9.70
C ARG A 113 9.34 -12.66 10.35
N CYS A 114 9.22 -13.03 11.62
CA CYS A 114 7.98 -12.85 12.36
C CYS A 114 8.25 -12.63 13.85
N LEU A 115 7.35 -11.88 14.47
CA LEU A 115 7.22 -11.77 15.90
C LEU A 115 6.11 -12.72 16.36
N ARG A 116 6.38 -13.56 17.34
CA ARG A 116 5.44 -14.56 17.86
C ARG A 116 5.23 -14.41 19.35
N LEU A 117 4.01 -14.68 19.80
CA LEU A 117 3.68 -14.79 21.22
C LEU A 117 2.59 -15.83 21.47
N SER A 118 2.43 -16.19 22.75
CA SER A 118 1.31 -16.98 23.23
C SER A 118 0.58 -16.20 24.31
N CYS A 119 -0.75 -16.14 24.22
CA CYS A 119 -1.59 -15.41 25.17
C CYS A 119 -2.72 -16.32 25.67
N PRO A 120 -2.97 -16.42 26.99
CA PRO A 120 -4.16 -17.08 27.51
C PRO A 120 -5.44 -16.50 26.92
N VAL A 121 -6.36 -17.39 26.54
CA VAL A 121 -7.57 -17.07 25.75
C VAL A 121 -8.46 -16.03 26.41
N GLU A 122 -8.52 -16.03 27.73
CA GLU A 122 -9.37 -15.16 28.55
C GLU A 122 -8.78 -13.78 28.82
N LEU A 123 -7.50 -13.54 28.51
CA LEU A 123 -6.89 -12.24 28.76
C LEU A 123 -7.35 -11.20 27.74
N PRO A 124 -7.65 -9.96 28.18
CA PRO A 124 -8.07 -8.87 27.29
C PRO A 124 -6.95 -8.45 26.31
N ALA A 125 -5.70 -8.81 26.59
CA ALA A 125 -4.56 -8.56 25.71
C ALA A 125 -4.71 -9.16 24.30
N ASN A 126 -5.56 -10.18 24.12
CA ASN A 126 -5.85 -10.73 22.79
C ASN A 126 -6.43 -9.68 21.84
N HIS A 127 -7.29 -8.78 22.33
CA HIS A 127 -7.83 -7.68 21.52
C HIS A 127 -6.75 -6.66 21.14
N PHE A 128 -5.77 -6.44 22.02
CA PHE A 128 -4.62 -5.60 21.71
C PHE A 128 -3.76 -6.22 20.60
N TYR A 129 -3.46 -7.52 20.65
CA TYR A 129 -2.67 -8.18 19.61
C TYR A 129 -3.36 -8.16 18.25
N GLU A 130 -4.68 -8.40 18.23
CA GLU A 130 -5.49 -8.28 17.01
C GLU A 130 -5.45 -6.85 16.45
N ALA A 131 -5.64 -5.83 17.30
CA ALA A 131 -5.59 -4.42 16.89
C ALA A 131 -4.22 -3.98 16.35
N VAL A 132 -3.13 -4.56 16.86
CA VAL A 132 -1.77 -4.31 16.39
C VAL A 132 -1.45 -5.04 15.07
N GLY A 133 -2.29 -6.00 14.66
CA GLY A 133 -2.16 -6.73 13.41
C GLY A 133 -1.51 -8.11 13.53
N PHE A 134 -1.43 -8.68 14.74
CA PHE A 134 -1.07 -10.09 14.88
C PHE A 134 -2.16 -10.98 14.27
N ILE A 135 -1.74 -12.06 13.63
CA ILE A 135 -2.59 -13.08 13.04
C ILE A 135 -2.54 -14.31 13.92
N ARG A 136 -3.70 -14.92 14.20
CA ARG A 136 -3.75 -16.19 14.92
C ARG A 136 -3.20 -17.31 14.04
N SER A 137 -2.16 -18.00 14.51
CA SER A 137 -1.58 -19.16 13.80
C SER A 137 -2.58 -20.31 13.66
N THR A 138 -3.51 -20.44 14.62
CA THR A 138 -4.56 -21.46 14.60
C THR A 138 -5.92 -20.90 14.99
N ARG A 139 -6.98 -21.39 14.33
CA ARG A 139 -8.38 -21.05 14.68
C ARG A 139 -8.79 -21.54 16.07
N ARG A 140 -8.16 -22.61 16.56
CA ARG A 140 -8.40 -23.16 17.91
C ARG A 140 -7.25 -22.80 18.84
N SER A 141 -7.56 -22.69 20.13
CA SER A 141 -6.55 -22.58 21.16
C SER A 141 -5.78 -23.91 21.30
N ARG A 142 -4.54 -23.83 21.76
CA ARG A 142 -3.74 -24.99 22.17
C ARG A 142 -3.87 -25.19 23.68
N ARG A 143 -3.78 -26.44 24.14
CA ARG A 143 -3.61 -26.72 25.58
C ARG A 143 -2.25 -26.17 26.00
N GLY A 144 -2.23 -25.08 26.78
CA GLY A 144 -1.06 -24.70 27.55
C GLY A 144 -0.89 -25.60 28.78
N ARG A 145 0.17 -25.38 29.55
CA ARG A 145 0.42 -26.15 30.79
C ARG A 145 -0.73 -26.04 31.79
N SER A 146 -1.31 -24.85 31.93
CA SER A 146 -2.37 -24.55 32.91
C SER A 146 -3.63 -23.97 32.26
N ARG A 147 -3.47 -23.23 31.15
CA ARG A 147 -4.55 -22.46 30.50
C ARG A 147 -4.51 -22.70 28.99
N PRO A 148 -5.65 -22.65 28.29
CA PRO A 148 -5.65 -22.63 26.84
C PRO A 148 -4.98 -21.36 26.32
N LEU A 149 -4.18 -21.47 25.26
CA LEU A 149 -3.43 -20.36 24.68
C LEU A 149 -3.82 -20.12 23.23
N TYR A 150 -3.95 -18.85 22.85
CA TYR A 150 -3.84 -18.44 21.46
C TYR A 150 -2.38 -18.22 21.10
N GLU A 151 -2.00 -18.69 19.90
CA GLU A 151 -0.71 -18.38 19.29
C GLU A 151 -0.91 -17.28 18.25
N TRP A 152 -0.12 -16.24 18.38
CA TRP A 152 -0.19 -15.04 17.57
C TRP A 152 1.13 -14.84 16.85
N GLU A 153 1.06 -14.50 15.56
CA GLU A 153 2.22 -14.19 14.72
C GLU A 153 1.99 -12.85 14.00
N LEU A 154 2.97 -11.96 14.10
CA LEU A 154 3.02 -10.71 13.36
C LEU A 154 4.16 -10.84 12.33
N PRO A 155 3.85 -10.85 11.02
CA PRO A 155 4.87 -10.90 9.99
C PRO A 155 5.70 -9.61 10.00
N ILE A 156 7.02 -9.77 9.98
CA ILE A 156 7.96 -8.65 9.87
C ILE A 156 8.26 -8.47 8.38
N LEU A 157 7.62 -7.46 7.82
CA LEU A 157 7.71 -7.18 6.40
C LEU A 157 8.88 -6.22 6.11
N PRO A 158 9.51 -6.33 4.94
CA PRO A 158 10.42 -5.30 4.48
C PRO A 158 9.68 -3.96 4.37
N ASN A 159 10.39 -2.87 4.62
CA ASN A 159 9.82 -1.55 4.34
C ASN A 159 9.67 -1.39 2.83
N ARG A 160 8.43 -1.36 2.34
CA ARG A 160 8.12 -1.24 0.92
C ARG A 160 7.50 0.13 0.68
N LYS A 161 8.09 0.85 -0.27
CA LYS A 161 7.53 2.11 -0.73
C LYS A 161 6.27 1.83 -1.55
N LEU A 162 5.26 2.67 -1.37
CA LEU A 162 4.13 2.79 -2.27
C LEU A 162 4.54 3.71 -3.41
N THR A 163 4.32 3.27 -4.65
CA THR A 163 4.68 4.05 -5.84
C THR A 163 3.44 4.39 -6.68
N PHE A 164 3.32 5.66 -7.02
CA PHE A 164 2.36 6.15 -8.00
C PHE A 164 2.81 5.79 -9.42
N VAL A 165 1.90 5.22 -10.22
CA VAL A 165 2.09 4.93 -11.63
C VAL A 165 1.18 5.83 -12.47
N ALA A 166 1.76 6.77 -13.20
CA ALA A 166 1.00 7.69 -14.03
C ALA A 166 0.42 6.96 -15.25
N SER A 167 -0.91 6.85 -15.33
CA SER A 167 -1.55 6.26 -16.51
C SER A 167 -1.52 7.24 -17.68
N LEU A 168 -0.92 6.83 -18.79
CA LEU A 168 -0.74 7.65 -20.01
C LEU A 168 -1.60 7.18 -21.19
N THR A 169 -2.33 6.07 -21.04
CA THR A 169 -3.13 5.46 -22.13
C THR A 169 -4.12 6.45 -22.76
N SER A 170 -4.69 7.37 -21.98
CA SER A 170 -5.68 8.35 -22.44
C SER A 170 -5.11 9.68 -22.96
N VAL A 171 -3.80 9.91 -22.90
CA VAL A 171 -3.18 11.23 -23.16
C VAL A 171 -2.34 11.29 -24.44
N SER A 172 -2.58 10.34 -25.34
CA SER A 172 -1.83 10.16 -26.58
C SER A 172 -1.61 11.44 -27.40
N ALA A 173 -2.60 12.33 -27.49
CA ALA A 173 -2.50 13.58 -28.25
C ALA A 173 -1.71 14.71 -27.55
N ASP A 174 -1.74 14.77 -26.22
CA ASP A 174 -1.18 15.89 -25.45
C ASP A 174 0.25 15.62 -24.93
N LEU A 175 0.75 14.39 -25.03
CA LEU A 175 2.07 13.99 -24.45
C LEU A 175 3.22 14.90 -24.90
N LYS A 176 3.28 15.28 -26.18
CA LYS A 176 4.33 16.20 -26.68
C LYS A 176 4.33 17.51 -25.90
N GLN A 177 3.16 18.12 -25.75
CA GLN A 177 3.01 19.42 -25.12
C GLN A 177 3.27 19.33 -23.62
N LEU A 178 2.87 18.22 -22.98
CA LEU A 178 3.21 17.94 -21.59
C LEU A 178 4.72 17.81 -21.39
N ILE A 179 5.40 17.07 -22.26
CA ILE A 179 6.86 16.91 -22.22
C ILE A 179 7.55 18.26 -22.32
N GLN A 180 7.20 19.05 -23.34
CA GLN A 180 7.76 20.39 -23.54
C GLN A 180 7.50 21.32 -22.35
N LEU A 181 6.28 21.28 -21.80
CA LEU A 181 5.94 22.09 -20.63
C LEU A 181 6.76 21.70 -19.40
N TRP A 182 6.98 20.41 -19.18
CA TRP A 182 7.83 19.94 -18.07
C TRP A 182 9.30 20.31 -18.27
N GLU A 183 9.84 20.14 -19.47
CA GLU A 183 11.25 20.47 -19.75
C GLU A 183 11.55 21.96 -19.61
N ASN A 184 10.57 22.81 -19.90
CA ASN A 184 10.73 24.27 -19.81
C ASN A 184 10.51 24.82 -18.40
N GLU A 185 9.58 24.24 -17.64
CA GLU A 185 9.07 24.86 -16.41
C GLU A 185 8.94 23.90 -15.22
N GLY A 186 9.08 22.60 -15.47
CA GLY A 186 9.05 21.60 -14.42
C GLY A 186 10.26 21.77 -13.48
N PRO A 187 10.16 21.27 -12.23
CA PRO A 187 11.31 21.19 -11.36
C PRO A 187 12.42 20.32 -11.98
N ASP A 188 13.66 20.51 -11.54
CA ASP A 188 14.83 19.71 -11.96
C ASP A 188 14.82 18.30 -11.34
N ARG A 189 13.77 17.54 -11.67
CA ARG A 189 13.55 16.14 -11.33
C ARG A 189 12.57 15.53 -12.35
N LYS A 190 12.53 14.21 -12.45
CA LYS A 190 11.50 13.54 -13.25
C LYS A 190 10.10 13.76 -12.66
N PRO A 191 9.04 13.84 -13.48
CA PRO A 191 7.69 14.15 -13.02
C PRO A 191 7.02 13.06 -12.18
N PHE A 192 7.43 11.81 -12.38
CA PHE A 192 7.01 10.65 -11.62
C PHE A 192 7.99 9.51 -11.87
N ASP A 193 8.02 8.51 -10.97
CA ASP A 193 8.92 7.36 -11.09
C ASP A 193 8.50 6.39 -12.20
N LYS A 194 7.18 6.19 -12.36
CA LYS A 194 6.64 5.15 -13.23
C LYS A 194 5.44 5.65 -14.05
N CYS A 195 5.27 5.09 -15.24
CA CYS A 195 4.03 5.22 -16.00
C CYS A 195 3.50 3.88 -16.49
N ILE A 196 2.22 3.85 -16.83
CA ILE A 196 1.56 2.70 -17.47
C ILE A 196 0.94 3.12 -18.79
N ILE A 197 1.10 2.27 -19.80
CA ILE A 197 0.45 2.39 -21.11
C ILE A 197 -0.15 1.07 -21.52
N THR A 198 -1.21 1.12 -22.32
CA THR A 198 -1.73 -0.06 -23.04
C THR A 198 -1.13 -0.09 -24.46
N PRO A 199 -0.05 -0.87 -24.70
CA PRO A 199 0.79 -0.74 -25.89
C PRO A 199 0.09 -1.05 -27.21
N LEU A 200 -0.92 -1.93 -27.20
CA LEU A 200 -1.66 -2.28 -28.42
C LEU A 200 -2.65 -1.20 -28.87
N PHE A 201 -2.97 -0.24 -27.98
CA PHE A 201 -4.01 0.77 -28.20
C PHE A 201 -3.48 2.21 -28.13
N ILE A 202 -2.20 2.40 -27.86
CA ILE A 202 -1.54 3.70 -27.91
C ILE A 202 -1.07 4.01 -29.34
N GLY A 203 -1.24 5.26 -29.79
CA GLY A 203 -0.76 5.70 -31.10
C GLY A 203 0.78 5.69 -31.19
N ARG A 204 1.33 5.46 -32.39
CA ARG A 204 2.77 5.30 -32.60
C ARG A 204 3.60 6.46 -32.04
N ARG A 205 3.20 7.71 -32.34
CA ARG A 205 3.90 8.90 -31.83
C ARG A 205 3.91 8.96 -30.31
N SER A 206 2.79 8.61 -29.67
CA SER A 206 2.65 8.60 -28.22
C SER A 206 3.51 7.50 -27.59
N PHE A 207 3.61 6.35 -28.24
CA PHE A 207 4.55 5.29 -27.85
C PHE A 207 6.01 5.78 -27.92
N ASP A 208 6.37 6.49 -29.00
CA ASP A 208 7.71 7.07 -29.16
C ASP A 208 8.00 8.13 -28.08
N TYR A 209 7.01 8.93 -27.66
CA TYR A 209 7.16 9.85 -26.53
C TYR A 209 7.33 9.14 -25.18
N VAL A 210 6.62 8.03 -24.95
CA VAL A 210 6.81 7.23 -23.73
C VAL A 210 8.20 6.60 -23.72
N ARG A 211 8.68 6.16 -24.89
CA ARG A 211 10.06 5.69 -25.07
C ARG A 211 11.07 6.80 -24.76
N TYR A 212 10.83 8.02 -25.26
CA TYR A 212 11.65 9.19 -24.94
C TYR A 212 11.70 9.45 -23.43
N MET A 213 10.55 9.46 -22.75
CA MET A 213 10.48 9.65 -21.29
C MET A 213 11.26 8.57 -20.53
N HIS A 214 11.19 7.31 -20.98
CA HIS A 214 11.96 6.23 -20.40
C HIS A 214 13.47 6.43 -20.56
N GLU A 215 13.92 6.75 -21.78
CA GLU A 215 15.35 6.87 -22.09
C GLU A 215 15.99 8.15 -21.54
N ASN A 216 15.27 9.28 -21.56
CA ASN A 216 15.83 10.60 -21.22
C ASN A 216 15.53 11.02 -19.77
N TRP A 217 14.39 10.60 -19.21
CA TRP A 217 14.01 10.95 -17.84
C TRP A 217 14.17 9.78 -16.85
N GLY A 218 14.52 8.58 -17.34
CA GLY A 218 14.68 7.39 -16.49
C GLY A 218 13.36 6.90 -15.87
N ILE A 219 12.23 7.12 -16.57
CA ILE A 219 10.91 6.66 -16.11
C ILE A 219 10.77 5.17 -16.36
N GLU A 220 10.36 4.42 -15.34
CA GLU A 220 10.02 3.01 -15.50
C GLU A 220 8.65 2.86 -16.15
N VAL A 221 8.53 1.93 -17.11
CA VAL A 221 7.31 1.74 -17.87
C VAL A 221 6.68 0.39 -17.58
N VAL A 222 5.38 0.43 -17.30
CA VAL A 222 4.50 -0.73 -17.22
C VAL A 222 3.75 -0.85 -18.54
N PHE A 223 3.85 -2.02 -19.18
CA PHE A 223 2.98 -2.38 -20.28
C PHE A 223 1.77 -3.11 -19.74
N ASP A 224 0.62 -2.47 -19.84
CA ASP A 224 -0.69 -3.04 -19.57
C ASP A 224 -1.07 -4.07 -20.63
N SER A 225 -1.88 -5.06 -20.26
CA SER A 225 -2.35 -6.10 -21.17
C SER A 225 -3.38 -5.56 -22.16
N GLY A 226 -4.20 -4.60 -21.72
CA GLY A 226 -5.36 -4.14 -22.47
C GLY A 226 -6.58 -5.05 -22.35
N GLY A 227 -6.69 -5.87 -21.30
CA GLY A 227 -7.87 -6.71 -21.03
C GLY A 227 -9.19 -5.92 -21.01
N PHE A 228 -9.16 -4.65 -20.61
CA PHE A 228 -10.30 -3.73 -20.68
C PHE A 228 -10.85 -3.55 -22.12
N PHE A 229 -10.01 -3.62 -23.15
CA PHE A 229 -10.44 -3.50 -24.53
C PHE A 229 -11.13 -4.76 -25.07
N VAL A 230 -10.84 -5.93 -24.48
CA VAL A 230 -11.60 -7.18 -24.72
C VAL A 230 -13.01 -7.02 -24.17
N GLN A 231 -13.16 -6.45 -22.97
CA GLN A 231 -14.46 -6.14 -22.37
C GLN A 231 -15.28 -5.19 -23.24
N GLN A 232 -14.64 -4.20 -23.88
CA GLN A 232 -15.30 -3.28 -24.81
C GLN A 232 -15.65 -3.90 -26.16
N GLY A 233 -15.29 -5.17 -26.41
CA GLY A 233 -15.50 -5.84 -27.69
C GLY A 233 -14.64 -5.28 -28.84
N LYS A 234 -13.57 -4.53 -28.54
CA LYS A 234 -12.70 -3.94 -29.56
C LYS A 234 -11.65 -4.92 -30.11
N ILE A 235 -11.40 -6.00 -29.38
CA ILE A 235 -10.47 -7.07 -29.76
C ILE A 235 -10.96 -8.38 -29.12
N SER A 236 -10.76 -9.51 -29.80
CA SER A 236 -11.00 -10.82 -29.18
C SER A 236 -9.87 -11.18 -28.21
N TYR A 237 -10.11 -12.10 -27.28
CA TYR A 237 -9.08 -12.53 -26.35
C TYR A 237 -7.89 -13.22 -27.05
N ASP A 238 -8.16 -14.07 -28.05
CA ASP A 238 -7.11 -14.76 -28.82
C ASP A 238 -6.25 -13.80 -29.65
N GLU A 239 -6.88 -12.78 -30.23
CA GLU A 239 -6.17 -11.72 -30.96
C GLU A 239 -5.34 -10.89 -29.99
N LEU A 240 -5.87 -10.54 -28.82
CA LEU A 240 -5.13 -9.86 -27.76
C LEU A 240 -3.89 -10.67 -27.37
N PHE A 241 -4.07 -11.95 -27.03
CA PHE A 241 -2.98 -12.84 -26.63
C PHE A 241 -1.86 -12.84 -27.67
N SER A 242 -2.20 -13.08 -28.94
CA SER A 242 -1.23 -13.23 -30.02
C SER A 242 -0.49 -11.93 -30.31
N ARG A 243 -1.21 -10.80 -30.36
CA ARG A 243 -0.61 -9.48 -30.64
C ARG A 243 0.25 -8.99 -29.48
N LEU A 244 -0.20 -9.20 -28.24
CA LEU A 244 0.51 -8.79 -27.04
C LEU A 244 1.83 -9.57 -26.89
N LEU A 245 1.81 -10.88 -27.14
CA LEU A 245 3.03 -11.70 -27.09
C LEU A 245 4.07 -11.20 -28.10
N ASN A 246 3.66 -11.01 -29.35
CA ASN A 246 4.52 -10.46 -30.39
C ASN A 246 5.08 -9.07 -30.02
N PHE A 247 4.27 -8.24 -29.36
CA PHE A 247 4.70 -6.93 -28.90
C PHE A 247 5.77 -7.03 -27.81
N TYR A 248 5.54 -7.83 -26.76
CA TYR A 248 6.47 -8.00 -25.64
C TYR A 248 7.81 -8.59 -26.09
N LEU A 249 7.80 -9.51 -27.05
CA LEU A 249 9.04 -10.07 -27.63
C LEU A 249 9.88 -9.03 -28.37
N LYS A 250 9.23 -8.03 -28.99
CA LYS A 250 9.90 -6.94 -29.72
C LYS A 250 10.32 -5.78 -28.81
N HIS A 251 9.66 -5.59 -27.68
CA HIS A 251 9.83 -4.43 -26.82
C HIS A 251 10.19 -4.83 -25.38
N LYS A 252 11.45 -5.24 -25.18
CA LYS A 252 11.97 -5.79 -23.91
C LYS A 252 12.40 -4.75 -22.85
N TRP A 253 12.06 -3.49 -23.09
CA TRP A 253 12.55 -2.37 -22.30
C TRP A 253 11.60 -1.93 -21.19
N ALA A 254 10.36 -2.42 -21.16
CA ALA A 254 9.46 -2.17 -20.06
C ALA A 254 10.01 -2.80 -18.77
N GLN A 255 9.68 -2.17 -17.64
CA GLN A 255 10.04 -2.67 -16.32
C GLN A 255 9.05 -3.73 -15.83
N THR A 256 7.79 -3.63 -16.26
CA THR A 256 6.73 -4.58 -15.90
C THR A 256 5.88 -4.93 -17.12
N TYR A 257 5.52 -6.21 -17.25
CA TYR A 257 4.69 -6.75 -18.32
C TYR A 257 3.43 -7.37 -17.72
N VAL A 258 2.29 -6.69 -17.85
CA VAL A 258 1.01 -7.23 -17.39
C VAL A 258 0.61 -8.37 -18.32
N LEU A 259 0.31 -9.53 -17.72
CA LEU A 259 -0.13 -10.73 -18.43
C LEU A 259 -1.58 -10.56 -18.92
N PRO A 260 -1.96 -11.21 -20.03
CA PRO A 260 -3.29 -11.06 -20.60
C PRO A 260 -4.38 -11.54 -19.64
N ASP A 261 -5.38 -10.71 -19.43
CA ASP A 261 -6.50 -10.99 -18.54
C ASP A 261 -7.85 -10.80 -19.22
N PHE A 262 -8.84 -11.55 -18.76
CA PHE A 262 -10.21 -11.50 -19.26
C PHE A 262 -11.12 -10.95 -18.17
N VAL A 263 -11.28 -9.62 -18.16
CA VAL A 263 -11.96 -8.88 -17.10
C VAL A 263 -13.43 -9.34 -16.96
N PRO A 264 -13.86 -9.83 -15.78
CA PRO A 264 -15.27 -10.08 -15.50
C PRO A 264 -16.05 -8.77 -15.33
N THR A 265 -17.34 -8.78 -15.67
CA THR A 265 -18.22 -7.61 -15.59
C THR A 265 -19.46 -7.91 -14.76
N SER A 266 -20.06 -6.87 -14.19
CA SER A 266 -21.26 -6.99 -13.34
C SER A 266 -22.52 -7.49 -14.06
N ARG A 267 -22.49 -7.58 -15.39
CA ARG A 267 -23.63 -8.08 -16.20
C ARG A 267 -23.61 -9.59 -16.43
N GLN A 268 -22.53 -10.25 -16.03
CA GLN A 268 -22.31 -11.66 -16.30
C GLN A 268 -22.86 -12.54 -15.19
N THR A 269 -23.19 -13.79 -15.54
CA THR A 269 -23.59 -14.78 -14.54
C THR A 269 -22.40 -15.21 -13.69
N SER A 270 -22.68 -15.83 -12.54
CA SER A 270 -21.64 -16.37 -11.67
C SER A 270 -20.74 -17.39 -12.40
N GLU A 271 -21.33 -18.23 -13.24
CA GLU A 271 -20.63 -19.23 -14.04
C GLU A 271 -19.71 -18.59 -15.08
N GLU A 272 -20.17 -17.55 -15.78
CA GLU A 272 -19.35 -16.81 -16.75
C GLU A 272 -18.18 -16.08 -16.07
N VAL A 273 -18.40 -15.53 -14.86
CA VAL A 273 -17.34 -14.93 -14.06
C VAL A 273 -16.31 -15.99 -13.67
N GLU A 274 -16.77 -17.14 -13.18
CA GLU A 274 -15.90 -18.25 -12.79
C GLU A 274 -15.05 -18.74 -13.97
N GLU A 275 -15.65 -18.93 -15.15
CA GLU A 275 -14.94 -19.30 -16.36
C GLU A 275 -13.85 -18.27 -16.71
N ARG A 276 -14.18 -16.97 -16.71
CA ARG A 276 -13.21 -15.91 -17.02
C ARG A 276 -12.05 -15.83 -16.03
N VAL A 277 -12.31 -16.07 -14.75
CA VAL A 277 -11.27 -16.16 -13.72
C VAL A 277 -10.32 -17.32 -14.02
N HIS A 278 -10.87 -18.50 -14.34
CA HIS A 278 -10.07 -19.68 -14.68
C HIS A 278 -9.24 -19.48 -15.94
N VAL A 279 -9.86 -18.95 -17.01
CA VAL A 279 -9.19 -18.61 -18.28
C VAL A 279 -8.08 -17.60 -18.03
N THR A 280 -8.35 -16.50 -17.32
CA THR A 280 -7.36 -15.46 -17.01
C THR A 280 -6.11 -16.05 -16.36
N ALA A 281 -6.27 -16.85 -15.31
CA ALA A 281 -5.12 -17.39 -14.60
C ALA A 281 -4.37 -18.44 -15.44
N ALA A 282 -5.10 -19.32 -16.12
CA ALA A 282 -4.50 -20.38 -16.94
C ALA A 282 -3.74 -19.82 -18.16
N GLU A 283 -4.35 -18.89 -18.89
CA GLU A 283 -3.76 -18.25 -20.06
C GLU A 283 -2.62 -17.31 -19.69
N SER A 284 -2.71 -16.61 -18.55
CA SER A 284 -1.57 -15.85 -18.01
C SER A 284 -0.34 -16.74 -17.81
N VAL A 285 -0.49 -17.94 -17.25
CA VAL A 285 0.63 -18.88 -17.06
C VAL A 285 1.13 -19.45 -18.39
N ARG A 286 0.24 -19.74 -19.34
CA ARG A 286 0.63 -20.17 -20.70
C ARG A 286 1.42 -19.06 -21.41
N PHE A 287 0.99 -17.82 -21.28
CA PHE A 287 1.66 -16.64 -21.82
C PHE A 287 3.04 -16.46 -21.17
N LEU A 288 3.12 -16.55 -19.84
CA LEU A 288 4.36 -16.45 -19.08
C LEU A 288 5.42 -17.45 -19.57
N LYS A 289 5.02 -18.71 -19.82
CA LYS A 289 5.92 -19.76 -20.33
C LYS A 289 6.47 -19.48 -21.73
N ARG A 290 5.79 -18.62 -22.52
CA ARG A 290 6.24 -18.20 -23.86
C ARG A 290 7.12 -16.95 -23.82
N LEU A 291 7.21 -16.27 -22.67
CA LEU A 291 8.11 -15.15 -22.48
C LEU A 291 9.54 -15.62 -22.21
N PRO A 292 10.56 -14.88 -22.69
CA PRO A 292 11.95 -15.06 -22.27
C PRO A 292 12.12 -14.94 -20.75
N THR A 293 13.07 -15.68 -20.17
CA THR A 293 13.28 -15.75 -18.71
C THR A 293 13.53 -14.38 -18.06
N ASP A 294 14.21 -13.46 -18.76
CA ASP A 294 14.43 -12.09 -18.30
C ASP A 294 13.10 -11.32 -18.14
N LEU A 295 12.14 -11.54 -19.05
CA LEU A 295 10.81 -10.94 -18.99
C LEU A 295 9.90 -11.63 -17.98
N GLN A 296 10.05 -12.94 -17.77
CA GLN A 296 9.24 -13.67 -16.77
C GLN A 296 9.39 -13.08 -15.36
N SER A 297 10.60 -12.64 -15.00
CA SER A 297 10.86 -11.99 -13.71
C SER A 297 10.15 -10.63 -13.53
N LYS A 298 9.78 -10.00 -14.65
CA LYS A 298 9.10 -8.70 -14.77
C LYS A 298 7.60 -8.84 -15.03
N ALA A 299 7.09 -10.07 -15.16
CA ALA A 299 5.68 -10.31 -15.44
C ALA A 299 4.81 -10.01 -14.22
N LEU A 300 3.58 -9.59 -14.48
CA LEU A 300 2.56 -9.28 -13.47
C LEU A 300 1.25 -9.98 -13.84
N GLY A 301 0.80 -10.90 -12.98
CA GLY A 301 -0.49 -11.58 -13.13
C GLY A 301 -1.63 -10.79 -12.46
N VAL A 302 -2.79 -10.71 -13.11
CA VAL A 302 -3.94 -9.94 -12.58
C VAL A 302 -4.87 -10.88 -11.81
N LEU A 303 -5.12 -10.55 -10.54
CA LEU A 303 -6.14 -11.18 -9.72
C LEU A 303 -7.51 -10.65 -10.14
N GLN A 304 -8.35 -11.53 -10.69
CA GLN A 304 -9.70 -11.24 -11.10
C GLN A 304 -10.71 -12.02 -10.25
N GLY A 305 -11.96 -11.54 -10.21
CA GLY A 305 -13.09 -12.22 -9.59
C GLY A 305 -13.74 -11.50 -8.41
N HIS A 306 -14.93 -11.98 -8.03
CA HIS A 306 -15.79 -11.37 -7.02
C HIS A 306 -15.83 -12.10 -5.67
N THR A 307 -15.28 -13.31 -5.58
CA THR A 307 -15.32 -14.13 -4.38
C THR A 307 -13.92 -14.41 -3.82
N PRO A 308 -13.78 -14.73 -2.53
CA PRO A 308 -12.52 -15.20 -1.95
C PRO A 308 -11.93 -16.40 -2.70
N GLU A 309 -12.78 -17.32 -3.18
CA GLU A 309 -12.36 -18.52 -3.90
C GLU A 309 -11.68 -18.18 -5.23
N HIS A 310 -12.24 -17.23 -5.99
CA HIS A 310 -11.63 -16.73 -7.23
C HIS A 310 -10.26 -16.10 -7.00
N LEU A 311 -10.16 -15.23 -5.99
CA LEU A 311 -8.92 -14.53 -5.65
C LEU A 311 -7.85 -15.51 -5.19
N LYS A 312 -8.23 -16.50 -4.37
CA LYS A 312 -7.34 -17.56 -3.92
C LYS A 312 -6.86 -18.41 -5.09
N TYR A 313 -7.75 -18.80 -6.00
CA TYR A 313 -7.37 -19.56 -7.18
C TYR A 313 -6.33 -18.82 -8.04
N CYS A 314 -6.58 -17.56 -8.38
CA CYS A 314 -5.61 -16.74 -9.13
C CYS A 314 -4.27 -16.63 -8.40
N PHE A 315 -4.32 -16.33 -7.09
CA PHE A 315 -3.14 -16.18 -6.25
C PHE A 315 -2.29 -17.46 -6.24
N ASP A 316 -2.90 -18.61 -5.98
CA ASP A 316 -2.21 -19.90 -5.94
C ASP A 316 -1.58 -20.23 -7.30
N VAL A 317 -2.31 -20.03 -8.41
CA VAL A 317 -1.81 -20.26 -9.77
C VAL A 317 -0.56 -19.41 -10.05
N TYR A 318 -0.59 -18.13 -9.67
CA TYR A 318 0.52 -17.21 -9.89
C TYR A 318 1.73 -17.50 -9.00
N MET A 319 1.51 -17.75 -7.71
CA MET A 319 2.60 -18.08 -6.78
C MET A 319 3.27 -19.41 -7.15
N ASN A 320 2.50 -20.42 -7.52
CA ASN A 320 3.04 -21.71 -7.99
C ASN A 320 3.79 -21.60 -9.32
N SER A 321 3.51 -20.56 -10.12
CA SER A 321 4.23 -20.26 -11.36
C SER A 321 5.47 -19.39 -11.14
N GLY A 322 5.78 -19.02 -9.89
CA GLY A 322 6.95 -18.22 -9.53
C GLY A 322 6.81 -16.72 -9.78
N LEU A 323 5.60 -16.21 -10.00
CA LEU A 323 5.38 -14.77 -10.19
C LEU A 323 5.70 -13.99 -8.91
N LYS A 324 6.40 -12.88 -9.07
CA LYS A 324 6.76 -11.96 -7.97
C LYS A 324 5.87 -10.72 -7.94
N ASN A 325 5.13 -10.45 -9.01
CA ASN A 325 4.25 -9.30 -9.13
C ASN A 325 2.82 -9.79 -9.43
N ILE A 326 1.88 -9.24 -8.69
CA ILE A 326 0.45 -9.46 -8.86
C ILE A 326 -0.24 -8.10 -8.90
N GLY A 327 -1.32 -8.00 -9.67
CA GLY A 327 -2.19 -6.83 -9.69
C GLY A 327 -3.59 -7.17 -9.22
N PHE A 328 -4.25 -6.24 -8.56
CA PHE A 328 -5.64 -6.37 -8.14
C PHE A 328 -6.54 -5.67 -9.17
N GLY A 329 -7.25 -6.46 -9.97
CA GLY A 329 -8.22 -5.98 -10.96
C GLY A 329 -9.68 -6.03 -10.47
N SER A 330 -9.94 -6.74 -9.38
CA SER A 330 -11.27 -6.98 -8.79
C SER A 330 -11.92 -5.79 -8.08
N PHE A 331 -11.77 -4.57 -8.60
CA PHE A 331 -12.49 -3.42 -8.08
C PHE A 331 -13.96 -3.46 -8.48
N ASP A 332 -14.84 -2.90 -7.64
CA ASP A 332 -16.18 -2.55 -8.09
C ASP A 332 -16.09 -1.34 -9.02
N THR A 333 -16.87 -1.37 -10.09
CA THR A 333 -16.80 -0.38 -11.16
C THR A 333 -18.10 0.41 -11.27
N THR A 334 -18.01 1.70 -11.57
CA THR A 334 -19.15 2.56 -11.87
C THR A 334 -18.95 3.38 -13.14
N GLY A 335 -20.02 4.07 -13.57
CA GLY A 335 -20.06 4.84 -14.81
C GLY A 335 -20.64 4.06 -15.99
N VAL A 336 -20.89 4.77 -17.10
CA VAL A 336 -21.58 4.23 -18.30
C VAL A 336 -20.87 2.99 -18.86
N ASN A 337 -19.54 2.94 -18.73
CA ASN A 337 -18.68 1.87 -19.24
C ASN A 337 -17.91 1.10 -18.15
N ALA A 338 -18.31 1.22 -16.87
CA ALA A 338 -17.57 0.59 -15.76
C ALA A 338 -16.09 1.03 -15.67
N GLU A 339 -15.79 2.29 -15.99
CA GLU A 339 -14.42 2.83 -16.10
C GLU A 339 -13.85 3.42 -14.80
N ILE A 340 -14.66 3.48 -13.74
CA ILE A 340 -14.28 4.11 -12.47
C ILE A 340 -14.27 3.04 -11.37
N ASN A 341 -13.08 2.70 -10.90
CA ASN A 341 -12.89 1.80 -9.77
C ASN A 341 -13.26 2.50 -8.46
N LEU A 342 -14.04 1.81 -7.63
CA LEU A 342 -14.49 2.24 -6.32
C LEU A 342 -13.93 1.33 -5.24
N LEU A 343 -13.47 1.95 -4.15
CA LEU A 343 -13.15 1.25 -2.92
C LEU A 343 -14.43 1.15 -2.07
N THR A 344 -15.27 0.16 -2.38
CA THR A 344 -16.45 -0.19 -1.57
C THR A 344 -16.04 -1.11 -0.42
N THR A 345 -16.91 -1.33 0.57
CA THR A 345 -16.71 -2.34 1.62
C THR A 345 -16.45 -3.75 1.06
N GLN A 346 -17.03 -4.10 -0.09
CA GLN A 346 -16.82 -5.39 -0.76
C GLN A 346 -15.45 -5.46 -1.45
N THR A 347 -14.97 -4.34 -1.99
CA THR A 347 -13.62 -4.26 -2.54
C THR A 347 -12.57 -4.28 -1.42
N GLU A 348 -12.81 -3.57 -0.32
CA GLU A 348 -11.96 -3.60 0.87
C GLU A 348 -11.86 -5.00 1.45
N SER A 349 -12.97 -5.73 1.58
CA SER A 349 -12.93 -7.11 2.10
C SER A 349 -12.11 -8.05 1.21
N ARG A 350 -12.18 -7.87 -0.12
CA ARG A 350 -11.34 -8.60 -1.09
C ARG A 350 -9.86 -8.24 -0.98
N LEU A 351 -9.52 -6.97 -0.81
CA LEU A 351 -8.12 -6.53 -0.58
C LEU A 351 -7.57 -7.06 0.74
N VAL A 352 -8.37 -7.04 1.81
CA VAL A 352 -8.03 -7.65 3.10
C VAL A 352 -7.79 -9.15 2.93
N PHE A 353 -8.65 -9.83 2.18
CA PHE A 353 -8.47 -11.26 1.89
C PHE A 353 -7.17 -11.55 1.14
N VAL A 354 -6.83 -10.77 0.10
CA VAL A 354 -5.56 -10.92 -0.64
C VAL A 354 -4.36 -10.66 0.26
N LYS A 355 -4.40 -9.62 1.09
CA LYS A 355 -3.39 -9.37 2.11
C LYS A 355 -3.23 -10.57 3.04
N ASP A 356 -4.32 -11.15 3.53
CA ASP A 356 -4.28 -12.30 4.42
C ASP A 356 -3.67 -13.53 3.74
N LEU A 357 -3.95 -13.77 2.46
CA LEU A 357 -3.29 -14.81 1.67
C LEU A 357 -1.77 -14.59 1.60
N MET A 358 -1.35 -13.37 1.23
CA MET A 358 0.07 -13.01 1.15
C MET A 358 0.78 -13.22 2.48
N LEU A 359 0.17 -12.78 3.58
CA LEU A 359 0.75 -12.91 4.92
C LEU A 359 0.80 -14.36 5.39
N ARG A 360 -0.24 -15.15 5.15
CA ARG A 360 -0.26 -16.57 5.51
C ARG A 360 0.81 -17.35 4.78
N ASP A 361 0.91 -17.20 3.45
CA ASP A 361 1.93 -17.89 2.68
C ASP A 361 3.36 -17.44 3.07
N PHE A 362 3.50 -16.15 3.40
CA PHE A 362 4.74 -15.61 3.98
C PHE A 362 4.98 -16.04 5.43
N LEU A 363 4.02 -16.57 6.20
CA LEU A 363 4.26 -17.14 7.53
C LEU A 363 4.52 -18.65 7.44
N ASP A 364 3.83 -19.34 6.51
CA ASP A 364 3.94 -20.77 6.24
C ASP A 364 5.20 -21.18 5.46
N ARG A 365 5.99 -20.19 5.01
CA ARG A 365 7.24 -20.37 4.25
C ARG A 365 7.02 -20.90 2.83
N LYS A 366 5.82 -20.73 2.28
CA LYS A 366 5.52 -21.03 0.88
C LYS A 366 6.14 -20.01 -0.06
N ILE A 367 6.24 -18.75 0.40
CA ILE A 367 6.93 -17.68 -0.31
C ILE A 367 8.03 -17.06 0.57
N VAL A 368 9.09 -16.58 -0.08
CA VAL A 368 10.26 -15.95 0.58
C VAL A 368 9.97 -14.51 0.97
N SER A 369 9.19 -13.80 0.16
CA SER A 369 8.72 -12.44 0.41
C SER A 369 7.31 -12.28 -0.15
N PRO A 370 6.46 -11.42 0.43
CA PRO A 370 5.18 -11.10 -0.19
C PRO A 370 5.37 -10.55 -1.62
N PRO A 371 4.53 -10.93 -2.60
CA PRO A 371 4.64 -10.40 -3.95
C PRO A 371 4.41 -8.88 -3.98
N ASN A 372 4.90 -8.20 -5.01
CA ASN A 372 4.53 -6.81 -5.29
C ASN A 372 3.06 -6.78 -5.70
N LEU A 373 2.25 -6.05 -4.93
CA LEU A 373 0.83 -5.86 -5.23
C LEU A 373 0.64 -4.49 -5.91
N HIS A 374 0.07 -4.50 -7.12
CA HIS A 374 -0.32 -3.32 -7.87
C HIS A 374 -1.85 -3.14 -7.80
N LEU A 375 -2.35 -1.93 -7.54
CA LEU A 375 -3.78 -1.63 -7.56
C LEU A 375 -4.14 -0.91 -8.87
N PHE A 376 -4.95 -1.56 -9.71
CA PHE A 376 -5.29 -1.00 -11.00
C PHE A 376 -6.37 0.10 -10.91
N GLY A 377 -6.21 1.16 -11.70
CA GLY A 377 -7.26 2.13 -12.05
C GLY A 377 -7.81 2.98 -10.90
N VAL A 378 -7.01 3.26 -9.87
CA VAL A 378 -7.44 4.05 -8.71
C VAL A 378 -7.67 5.50 -9.10
N SER A 379 -8.87 6.05 -8.83
CA SER A 379 -9.27 7.36 -9.35
C SER A 379 -9.19 8.53 -8.36
N SER A 380 -9.05 8.27 -7.05
CA SER A 380 -9.22 9.31 -6.03
C SER A 380 -8.05 9.39 -5.03
N PRO A 381 -7.45 10.58 -4.83
CA PRO A 381 -6.40 10.83 -3.84
C PRO A 381 -6.72 10.48 -2.39
N ASN A 382 -7.98 10.67 -1.97
CA ASN A 382 -8.39 10.58 -0.58
C ASN A 382 -8.31 9.16 0.03
N ILE A 383 -8.20 8.11 -0.79
CA ILE A 383 -8.15 6.71 -0.32
C ILE A 383 -6.73 6.13 -0.32
N ILE A 384 -5.74 6.87 -0.84
CA ILE A 384 -4.39 6.34 -1.09
C ILE A 384 -3.66 6.02 0.22
N ASN A 385 -3.94 6.75 1.30
CA ASN A 385 -3.34 6.50 2.63
C ASN A 385 -3.66 5.10 3.18
N GLN A 386 -4.73 4.45 2.69
CA GLN A 386 -5.13 3.10 3.12
C GLN A 386 -4.30 2.00 2.44
N PHE A 387 -3.65 2.28 1.31
CA PHE A 387 -3.07 1.26 0.43
C PHE A 387 -1.91 0.49 1.05
N LYS A 388 -1.06 1.15 1.86
CA LYS A 388 -0.05 0.45 2.66
C LYS A 388 -0.67 -0.58 3.59
N GLY A 389 -1.87 -0.32 4.11
CA GLY A 389 -2.63 -1.24 4.97
C GLY A 389 -3.05 -2.54 4.27
N TYR A 390 -3.13 -2.54 2.93
CA TYR A 390 -3.39 -3.71 2.08
C TYR A 390 -2.11 -4.32 1.50
N LEU A 391 -0.93 -3.86 1.93
CA LEU A 391 0.38 -4.27 1.39
C LEU A 391 0.58 -3.93 -0.10
N ALA A 392 -0.17 -2.95 -0.62
CA ALA A 392 0.07 -2.42 -1.96
C ALA A 392 1.46 -1.80 -2.05
N THR A 393 2.11 -2.05 -3.18
CA THR A 393 3.43 -1.49 -3.54
C THR A 393 3.34 -0.46 -4.63
N SER A 394 2.27 -0.49 -5.42
CA SER A 394 2.01 0.53 -6.42
C SER A 394 0.52 0.59 -6.73
N PHE A 395 0.12 1.69 -7.37
CA PHE A 395 -1.20 1.85 -7.95
C PHE A 395 -1.08 2.74 -9.18
N ASP A 396 -1.95 2.55 -10.17
CA ASP A 396 -2.04 3.48 -11.28
C ASP A 396 -3.24 4.41 -11.19
N SER A 397 -3.08 5.61 -11.75
CA SER A 397 -4.17 6.56 -11.88
C SER A 397 -4.06 7.38 -13.17
N SER A 398 -5.18 7.50 -13.87
CA SER A 398 -5.43 8.54 -14.87
C SER A 398 -6.16 9.75 -14.28
N GLY A 399 -6.43 9.75 -12.97
CA GLY A 399 -7.18 10.81 -12.27
C GLY A 399 -6.54 12.18 -12.44
N TRP A 400 -5.20 12.27 -12.41
CA TRP A 400 -4.47 13.53 -12.59
C TRP A 400 -4.78 14.22 -13.94
N GLN A 401 -5.03 13.44 -14.98
CA GLN A 401 -5.37 13.92 -16.33
C GLN A 401 -6.87 14.18 -16.48
N ARG A 402 -7.69 13.20 -16.08
CA ARG A 402 -9.15 13.27 -16.20
C ARG A 402 -9.69 14.47 -15.41
N THR A 403 -9.23 14.65 -14.17
CA THR A 403 -9.64 15.75 -13.29
C THR A 403 -9.28 17.13 -13.87
N ALA A 404 -8.08 17.26 -14.45
CA ALA A 404 -7.66 18.49 -15.13
C ALA A 404 -8.54 18.82 -16.35
N GLY A 405 -8.99 17.79 -17.09
CA GLY A 405 -9.92 17.93 -18.21
C GLY A 405 -11.28 18.51 -17.81
N PHE A 406 -11.77 18.19 -16.62
CA PHE A 406 -12.97 18.79 -16.03
C PHE A 406 -12.73 20.13 -15.33
N GLY A 407 -11.56 20.74 -15.53
CA GLY A 407 -11.25 22.04 -14.94
C GLY A 407 -11.00 22.01 -13.44
N ASN A 408 -10.66 20.82 -12.91
CA ASN A 408 -10.40 20.60 -11.50
C ASN A 408 -8.91 20.37 -11.23
N VAL A 409 -8.53 20.59 -9.98
CA VAL A 409 -7.24 20.24 -9.40
C VAL A 409 -7.42 19.38 -8.17
N TYR A 410 -6.38 18.65 -7.81
CA TYR A 410 -6.24 17.98 -6.52
C TYR A 410 -5.36 18.82 -5.59
N LEU A 411 -5.51 18.53 -4.30
CA LEU A 411 -4.59 18.92 -3.24
C LEU A 411 -4.33 17.67 -2.38
N PRO A 412 -3.17 17.56 -1.71
CA PRO A 412 -2.80 16.35 -0.96
C PRO A 412 -3.91 15.88 -0.02
N PHE A 413 -4.28 14.60 -0.13
CA PHE A 413 -5.31 13.92 0.68
C PHE A 413 -6.71 14.55 0.67
N ILE A 414 -6.98 15.47 -0.26
CA ILE A 414 -8.28 16.13 -0.41
C ILE A 414 -8.91 15.72 -1.74
N GLY A 415 -10.24 15.68 -1.78
CA GLY A 415 -10.98 15.49 -3.02
C GLY A 415 -10.75 16.63 -4.03
N ARG A 416 -11.17 16.41 -5.27
CA ARG A 416 -11.05 17.39 -6.37
C ARG A 416 -11.69 18.76 -6.03
N ARG A 417 -11.13 19.84 -6.57
CA ARG A 417 -11.63 21.22 -6.47
C ARG A 417 -11.70 21.84 -7.87
N ASN A 418 -12.80 22.49 -8.21
CA ASN A 418 -12.93 23.20 -9.48
C ASN A 418 -12.23 24.55 -9.39
N VAL A 419 -11.37 24.85 -10.36
CA VAL A 419 -10.66 26.14 -10.46
C VAL A 419 -10.98 26.88 -11.76
N SER A 420 -11.65 26.24 -12.73
CA SER A 420 -11.86 26.79 -14.07
C SER A 420 -13.13 27.63 -14.26
N HIS A 421 -13.96 27.83 -13.22
CA HIS A 421 -15.31 28.43 -13.24
C HIS A 421 -16.32 27.79 -14.23
N LYS A 422 -15.89 26.86 -15.09
CA LYS A 422 -16.75 26.06 -15.96
C LYS A 422 -17.45 25.01 -15.11
N SER A 423 -18.76 25.20 -14.88
CA SER A 423 -19.61 24.18 -14.27
C SER A 423 -19.87 23.06 -15.28
N THR A 424 -19.34 21.87 -15.01
CA THR A 424 -19.71 20.62 -15.67
C THR A 424 -20.68 19.84 -14.78
N ALA A 425 -21.39 18.85 -15.34
CA ALA A 425 -22.28 17.96 -14.56
C ALA A 425 -21.60 17.25 -13.37
N LEU A 426 -20.26 17.19 -13.35
CA LEU A 426 -19.45 16.60 -12.27
C LEU A 426 -18.97 17.60 -11.21
N THR A 427 -19.17 18.90 -11.44
CA THR A 427 -18.74 20.01 -10.57
C THR A 427 -19.97 20.82 -10.17
N ILE A 428 -20.68 20.31 -9.16
CA ILE A 428 -21.93 20.88 -8.62
C ILE A 428 -21.66 22.21 -7.86
N ASN A 429 -20.39 22.52 -7.54
CA ASN A 429 -20.02 23.67 -6.72
C ASN A 429 -19.45 24.84 -7.54
N LYS A 430 -19.66 26.06 -7.02
CA LYS A 430 -18.98 27.28 -7.45
C LYS A 430 -17.47 27.04 -7.49
N GLY A 431 -16.80 27.42 -8.58
CA GLY A 431 -15.35 27.33 -8.70
C GLY A 431 -14.65 28.09 -7.58
N MET A 432 -13.55 27.52 -7.08
CA MET A 432 -12.74 28.07 -6.00
C MET A 432 -12.08 29.39 -6.45
N SER A 433 -12.08 30.39 -5.57
CA SER A 433 -11.31 31.62 -5.76
C SER A 433 -9.82 31.40 -5.51
N ALA A 434 -8.97 32.29 -6.04
CA ALA A 434 -7.53 32.25 -5.78
C ALA A 434 -7.20 32.24 -4.27
N LYS A 435 -7.93 33.04 -3.48
CA LYS A 435 -7.76 33.11 -2.02
C LYS A 435 -8.05 31.78 -1.34
N GLU A 436 -9.16 31.13 -1.71
CA GLU A 436 -9.52 29.81 -1.17
C GLU A 436 -8.52 28.74 -1.60
N PHE A 437 -8.05 28.79 -2.85
CA PHE A 437 -7.05 27.86 -3.36
C PHE A 437 -5.73 27.94 -2.61
N TYR A 438 -5.19 29.15 -2.43
CA TYR A 438 -3.93 29.32 -1.70
C TYR A 438 -4.05 28.98 -0.22
N ALA A 439 -5.20 29.26 0.42
CA ALA A 439 -5.45 28.82 1.79
C ALA A 439 -5.42 27.29 1.94
N GLU A 440 -5.95 26.55 0.96
CA GLU A 440 -5.91 25.09 0.96
C GLU A 440 -4.51 24.54 0.62
N CYS A 441 -3.75 25.23 -0.24
CA CYS A 441 -2.33 24.91 -0.49
C CYS A 441 -1.51 25.06 0.79
N GLU A 442 -1.66 26.18 1.50
CA GLU A 442 -1.01 26.41 2.79
C GLU A 442 -1.40 25.35 3.83
N ARG A 443 -2.69 25.05 3.95
CA ARG A 443 -3.20 24.02 4.88
C ARG A 443 -2.65 22.62 4.58
N THR A 444 -2.35 22.31 3.33
CA THR A 444 -1.77 21.02 2.92
C THR A 444 -0.25 21.04 2.79
N GLY A 445 0.39 22.19 2.97
CA GLY A 445 1.83 22.36 2.72
C GLY A 445 2.23 22.16 1.25
N HIS A 446 1.30 22.21 0.30
CA HIS A 446 1.60 21.97 -1.12
C HIS A 446 2.06 23.25 -1.81
N SER A 447 3.16 23.16 -2.55
CA SER A 447 3.65 24.22 -3.42
C SER A 447 4.39 23.62 -4.62
N CYS A 448 4.00 23.99 -5.83
CA CYS A 448 4.66 23.56 -7.06
C CYS A 448 4.68 24.70 -8.11
N PRO A 449 5.58 24.64 -9.11
CA PRO A 449 5.68 25.69 -10.13
C PRO A 449 4.36 25.99 -10.86
N PHE A 450 3.48 24.99 -10.97
CA PHE A 450 2.21 25.10 -11.68
C PHE A 450 1.08 25.70 -10.84
N CYS A 451 1.22 25.77 -9.51
CA CYS A 451 0.19 26.34 -8.64
C CYS A 451 0.46 27.79 -8.23
N MET A 452 1.65 28.32 -8.53
CA MET A 452 2.05 29.69 -8.14
C MET A 452 1.31 30.79 -8.92
N ASP A 453 0.78 30.46 -10.10
CA ASP A 453 -0.01 31.36 -10.95
C ASP A 453 -1.42 30.80 -11.10
N PHE A 454 -2.31 31.21 -10.20
CA PHE A 454 -3.71 30.77 -10.20
C PHE A 454 -4.46 31.09 -11.50
N PRO A 455 -4.42 32.31 -12.08
CA PRO A 455 -5.01 32.59 -13.40
C PRO A 455 -4.58 31.58 -14.47
N ARG A 456 -3.28 31.28 -14.54
CA ARG A 456 -2.77 30.32 -15.51
C ARG A 456 -3.24 28.89 -15.22
N LEU A 457 -3.26 28.48 -13.95
CA LEU A 457 -3.81 27.18 -13.53
C LEU A 457 -5.30 27.05 -13.90
N GLN A 458 -6.05 28.15 -13.78
CA GLN A 458 -7.47 28.24 -14.13
C GLN A 458 -7.71 28.08 -15.64
N GLU A 459 -6.87 28.66 -16.49
CA GLU A 459 -7.06 28.66 -17.95
C GLU A 459 -6.43 27.44 -18.63
N ASN A 460 -5.25 27.00 -18.19
CA ASN A 460 -4.45 26.01 -18.91
C ASN A 460 -4.64 24.57 -18.36
N ARG A 461 -5.21 23.70 -19.19
CA ARG A 461 -5.42 22.28 -18.85
C ARG A 461 -4.11 21.54 -18.59
N LEU A 462 -3.05 21.78 -19.36
CA LEU A 462 -1.76 21.08 -19.22
C LEU A 462 -1.08 21.44 -17.89
N VAL A 463 -1.17 22.71 -17.48
CA VAL A 463 -0.69 23.18 -16.17
C VAL A 463 -1.43 22.45 -15.04
N ARG A 464 -2.75 22.30 -15.13
CA ARG A 464 -3.51 21.48 -14.16
C ARG A 464 -3.11 20.01 -14.15
N MET A 465 -2.79 19.43 -15.31
CA MET A 465 -2.33 18.05 -15.39
C MET A 465 -1.03 17.89 -14.60
N TRP A 466 -0.02 18.73 -14.85
CA TRP A 466 1.24 18.64 -14.11
C TRP A 466 1.10 18.96 -12.63
N HIS A 467 0.33 19.98 -12.27
CA HIS A 467 -0.06 20.24 -10.87
C HIS A 467 -0.59 18.97 -10.19
N ASN A 468 -1.58 18.32 -10.81
CA ASN A 468 -2.19 17.11 -10.25
C ASN A 468 -1.18 15.96 -10.14
N ALA A 469 -0.31 15.76 -11.13
CA ALA A 469 0.71 14.70 -11.09
C ALA A 469 1.70 14.92 -9.94
N ILE A 470 2.13 16.17 -9.71
CA ILE A 470 2.99 16.51 -8.57
C ILE A 470 2.28 16.23 -7.24
N VAL A 471 1.00 16.58 -7.12
CA VAL A 471 0.20 16.26 -5.92
C VAL A 471 0.21 14.75 -5.61
N PHE A 472 0.13 13.88 -6.63
CA PHE A 472 0.28 12.44 -6.41
C PHE A 472 1.67 12.06 -5.90
N CYS A 473 2.73 12.70 -6.40
CA CYS A 473 4.10 12.47 -5.94
C CYS A 473 4.31 12.93 -4.50
N ASP A 474 3.82 14.13 -4.14
CA ASP A 474 3.91 14.66 -2.78
C ASP A 474 3.18 13.74 -1.78
N MET A 475 2.01 13.19 -2.14
CA MET A 475 1.33 12.20 -1.32
C MET A 475 2.14 10.91 -1.15
N MET A 476 2.92 10.49 -2.16
CA MET A 476 3.83 9.35 -2.03
C MET A 476 5.00 9.65 -1.12
N GLU A 477 5.54 10.86 -1.16
CA GLU A 477 6.60 11.30 -0.24
C GLU A 477 6.08 11.33 1.21
N GLU A 478 4.86 11.80 1.46
CA GLU A 478 4.28 11.83 2.82
C GLU A 478 3.91 10.44 3.34
N ILE A 479 3.37 9.56 2.48
CA ILE A 479 3.01 8.19 2.89
C ILE A 479 4.25 7.34 3.19
N ASN A 480 5.35 7.55 2.45
CA ASN A 480 6.48 6.62 2.44
C ASN A 480 7.38 6.75 3.65
#